data_AF-A0A523X0T9-F1
#
_entry.id   AF-A0A523X0T9-F1
#
_cell.length_a   1.000
_cell.length_b   1.000
_cell.length_c   1.000
_cell.angle_alpha   90.00
_cell.angle_beta   90.00
_cell.angle_gamma   90.00
#
_symmetry.space_group_name_H-M   'P 1'
#
loop_
_entity.id
_entity.type
_entity.pdbx_description
1 polymer ?
#
loop_
_entity_poly.entity_id
_entity_poly.type
_entity_poly.pdbx_seq_one_letter_code
_entity_poly.pdbx_strand_id
1 'polypeptide(L)'
;MKENVVATILFVDLMSSTEMAKNMTLQEYDDMIVDFQRTMYEIITHHLSHYGYVGNGLDSHWSIAGDEMRVFLYSGAIRFDVGNALLIAMKIKLAWLASTFNERILQEGRLVSRIGVGINCGKVIKDVREWRVKMGEEQPNIEGYAINVAKRVESASREGSIYQIMVSDSLYRRCHESNAINVAFSQPRSLVFKGLSQKILVYEVSSFINFEILSSMPVSMQDGLIEKMEYAVTQPDTEPWIFITLLRHYVSLIASGRHEYLETHVIELAKQALEVINYKSVIYNILGWFHIHGKSLRNLDIALHYFDQSLSLDPRNEGAFLHRARILEKMGKTDQARHAYEEILCRNHDHPEAQRKLAKYRAGQ
;
A
#
# COMPACT_ATOMS: atom_id res chain seq x y z
N MET A 1 3.60 -34.45 -3.52
CA MET A 1 4.47 -34.25 -4.70
C MET A 1 5.21 -32.95 -4.51
N LYS A 2 6.54 -33.00 -4.61
CA LYS A 2 7.40 -31.84 -4.41
C LYS A 2 7.41 -30.96 -5.66
N GLU A 3 7.07 -29.70 -5.50
CA GLU A 3 6.92 -28.73 -6.59
C GLU A 3 7.77 -27.48 -6.35
N ASN A 4 8.35 -26.92 -7.41
CA ASN A 4 9.02 -25.62 -7.36
C ASN A 4 8.06 -24.55 -7.90
N VAL A 5 7.67 -23.61 -7.05
CA VAL A 5 6.77 -22.51 -7.42
C VAL A 5 7.42 -21.15 -7.14
N VAL A 6 6.94 -20.12 -7.80
CA VAL A 6 7.27 -18.73 -7.47
C VAL A 6 6.15 -18.20 -6.59
N ALA A 7 6.48 -17.81 -5.35
CA ALA A 7 5.51 -17.29 -4.40
C ALA A 7 5.73 -15.79 -4.15
N THR A 8 4.62 -15.09 -3.95
CA THR A 8 4.56 -13.81 -3.24
C THR A 8 4.26 -14.10 -1.78
N ILE A 9 5.16 -13.66 -0.91
CA ILE A 9 5.21 -14.03 0.51
C ILE A 9 5.03 -12.76 1.33
N LEU A 10 4.02 -12.76 2.19
CA LEU A 10 3.66 -11.65 3.05
C LEU A 10 3.76 -12.10 4.51
N PHE A 11 4.53 -11.35 5.30
CA PHE A 11 4.63 -11.46 6.75
C PHE A 11 4.01 -10.24 7.39
N VAL A 12 3.25 -10.46 8.46
CA VAL A 12 2.57 -9.44 9.25
C VAL A 12 2.94 -9.65 10.70
N ASP A 13 3.22 -8.56 11.40
CA ASP A 13 3.56 -8.55 12.82
C ASP A 13 2.79 -7.43 13.51
N LEU A 14 2.16 -7.72 14.64
CA LEU A 14 1.62 -6.69 15.53
C LEU A 14 2.78 -6.02 16.26
N MET A 15 3.11 -4.81 15.83
CA MET A 15 4.27 -4.09 16.32
C MET A 15 4.12 -3.75 17.81
N SER A 16 5.24 -3.88 18.53
CA SER A 16 5.32 -3.58 19.96
C SER A 16 4.38 -4.41 20.84
N SER A 17 3.83 -5.52 20.33
CA SER A 17 3.00 -6.48 21.09
C SER A 17 3.65 -6.89 22.42
N THR A 18 4.96 -7.16 22.41
CA THR A 18 5.73 -7.56 23.58
C THR A 18 5.81 -6.44 24.63
N GLU A 19 5.92 -5.19 24.19
CA GLU A 19 5.97 -4.05 25.10
C GLU A 19 4.57 -3.75 25.66
N MET A 20 3.53 -3.96 24.86
CA MET A 20 2.14 -3.86 25.30
C MET A 20 1.82 -4.95 26.35
N ALA A 21 2.26 -6.18 26.11
CA ALA A 21 2.07 -7.31 27.04
C ALA A 21 2.62 -7.03 28.46
N LYS A 22 3.70 -6.23 28.58
CA LYS A 22 4.24 -5.84 29.89
C LYS A 22 3.34 -4.87 30.65
N ASN A 23 2.59 -4.05 29.94
CA ASN A 23 1.79 -2.94 30.47
C ASN A 23 0.30 -3.27 30.54
N MET A 24 -0.10 -4.47 30.10
CA MET A 24 -1.47 -4.97 30.10
C MET A 24 -1.63 -6.10 31.10
N THR A 25 -2.84 -6.29 31.60
CA THR A 25 -3.22 -7.53 32.25
C THR A 25 -3.19 -8.69 31.25
N LEU A 26 -3.08 -9.93 31.75
CA LEU A 26 -3.14 -11.11 30.89
C LEU A 26 -4.44 -11.18 30.08
N GLN A 27 -5.56 -10.74 30.66
CA GLN A 27 -6.85 -10.73 29.97
C GLN A 27 -6.89 -9.67 28.86
N GLU A 28 -6.41 -8.45 29.10
CA GLU A 28 -6.38 -7.40 28.07
C GLU A 28 -5.46 -7.78 26.91
N TYR A 29 -4.34 -8.45 27.19
CA TYR A 29 -3.44 -8.97 26.16
C TYR A 29 -4.10 -10.11 25.35
N ASP A 30 -4.79 -11.04 26.02
CA ASP A 30 -5.55 -12.09 25.33
C ASP A 30 -6.65 -11.50 24.44
N ASP A 31 -7.44 -10.55 24.95
CA ASP A 31 -8.47 -9.83 24.19
C ASP A 31 -7.89 -9.18 22.93
N MET A 32 -6.70 -8.54 23.05
CA MET A 32 -6.00 -7.93 21.93
C MET A 32 -5.61 -8.96 20.87
N ILE A 33 -4.99 -10.06 21.30
CA ILE A 33 -4.51 -11.12 20.40
C ILE A 33 -5.68 -11.81 19.72
N VAL A 34 -6.75 -12.14 20.44
CA VAL A 34 -7.96 -12.75 19.87
C VAL A 34 -8.59 -11.83 18.83
N ASP A 35 -8.71 -10.52 19.12
CA ASP A 35 -9.27 -9.57 18.15
C ASP A 35 -8.37 -9.45 16.91
N PHE A 36 -7.04 -9.36 17.09
CA PHE A 36 -6.08 -9.34 15.99
C PHE A 36 -6.24 -10.56 15.10
N GLN A 37 -6.23 -11.76 15.68
CA GLN A 37 -6.33 -13.02 14.94
C GLN A 37 -7.66 -13.13 14.19
N ARG A 38 -8.77 -12.74 14.83
CA ARG A 38 -10.09 -12.71 14.21
C ARG A 38 -10.13 -11.74 13.02
N THR A 39 -9.60 -10.52 13.19
CA THR A 39 -9.52 -9.54 12.12
C THR A 39 -8.69 -10.04 10.93
N MET A 40 -7.51 -10.62 11.20
CA MET A 40 -6.66 -11.21 10.16
C MET A 40 -7.37 -12.34 9.42
N TYR A 41 -8.04 -13.24 10.17
CA TYR A 41 -8.78 -14.36 9.62
C TYR A 41 -9.91 -13.92 8.68
N GLU A 42 -10.73 -12.97 9.11
CA GLU A 42 -11.85 -12.46 8.31
C GLU A 42 -11.36 -11.81 7.01
N ILE A 43 -10.29 -10.99 7.09
CA ILE A 43 -9.69 -10.38 5.90
C ILE A 43 -9.13 -11.43 4.95
N ILE A 44 -8.29 -12.37 5.42
CA ILE A 44 -7.64 -13.32 4.52
C ILE A 44 -8.64 -14.28 3.88
N THR A 45 -9.61 -14.79 4.64
CA THR A 45 -10.61 -15.74 4.11
C THR A 45 -11.55 -15.06 3.11
N HIS A 46 -12.05 -13.86 3.42
CA HIS A 46 -12.84 -13.08 2.47
C HIS A 46 -12.02 -12.74 1.22
N HIS A 47 -10.78 -12.28 1.38
CA HIS A 47 -9.94 -11.87 0.26
C HIS A 47 -9.66 -13.03 -0.70
N LEU A 48 -9.23 -14.18 -0.19
CA LEU A 48 -8.93 -15.33 -1.04
C LEU A 48 -10.16 -15.78 -1.83
N SER A 49 -11.32 -15.86 -1.18
CA SER A 49 -12.60 -16.17 -1.85
C SER A 49 -12.99 -15.13 -2.90
N HIS A 50 -12.94 -13.84 -2.54
CA HIS A 50 -13.34 -12.74 -3.41
C HIS A 50 -12.51 -12.64 -4.70
N TYR A 51 -11.21 -12.93 -4.62
CA TYR A 51 -10.31 -12.91 -5.78
C TYR A 51 -10.13 -14.29 -6.44
N GLY A 52 -10.85 -15.31 -6.00
CA GLY A 52 -10.90 -16.61 -6.67
C GLY A 52 -9.69 -17.51 -6.43
N TYR A 53 -8.97 -17.35 -5.32
CA TYR A 53 -8.00 -18.35 -4.87
C TYR A 53 -8.75 -19.58 -4.36
N VAL A 54 -8.29 -20.77 -4.77
CA VAL A 54 -8.82 -22.05 -4.34
C VAL A 54 -8.47 -22.32 -2.87
N GLY A 55 -7.32 -21.85 -2.42
CA GLY A 55 -6.86 -22.08 -1.05
C GLY A 55 -6.39 -23.50 -0.82
N ASN A 56 -6.35 -23.91 0.46
CA ASN A 56 -6.00 -25.28 0.87
C ASN A 56 -4.70 -25.78 0.23
N GLY A 57 -3.66 -24.93 0.24
CA GLY A 57 -2.34 -25.27 -0.26
C GLY A 57 -2.25 -25.47 -1.78
N LEU A 58 -3.31 -25.24 -2.56
CA LEU A 58 -3.29 -25.41 -4.01
C LEU A 58 -2.61 -24.24 -4.71
N ASP A 59 -3.12 -23.04 -4.51
CA ASP A 59 -2.59 -21.78 -5.07
C ASP A 59 -2.23 -20.74 -3.99
N SER A 60 -2.54 -21.05 -2.73
CA SER A 60 -2.29 -20.17 -1.59
C SER A 60 -2.23 -20.95 -0.28
N HIS A 61 -1.49 -20.42 0.68
CA HIS A 61 -1.39 -20.92 2.05
C HIS A 61 -1.27 -19.74 3.00
N TRP A 62 -1.83 -19.85 4.20
CA TRP A 62 -1.70 -18.82 5.23
C TRP A 62 -1.73 -19.45 6.62
N SER A 63 -1.22 -18.71 7.60
CA SER A 63 -1.27 -19.10 9.00
C SER A 63 -1.33 -17.86 9.87
N ILE A 64 -2.08 -17.94 10.98
CA ILE A 64 -2.14 -16.91 12.00
C ILE A 64 -1.73 -17.57 13.33
N ALA A 65 -0.79 -16.97 14.05
CA ALA A 65 -0.35 -17.49 15.34
C ALA A 65 0.19 -16.35 16.21
N GLY A 66 -0.37 -16.18 17.41
CA GLY A 66 0.00 -15.08 18.29
C GLY A 66 -0.28 -13.73 17.62
N ASP A 67 0.76 -12.93 17.52
CA ASP A 67 0.83 -11.62 16.88
C ASP A 67 1.32 -11.63 15.42
N GLU A 68 1.59 -12.82 14.86
CA GLU A 68 2.07 -12.97 13.48
C GLU A 68 0.97 -13.51 12.55
N MET A 69 0.90 -12.98 11.33
CA MET A 69 0.22 -13.62 10.18
C MET A 69 1.20 -13.83 9.03
N ARG A 70 1.10 -14.97 8.36
CA ARG A 70 1.87 -15.31 7.16
C ARG A 70 0.93 -15.67 6.03
N VAL A 71 1.20 -15.16 4.84
CA VAL A 71 0.43 -15.45 3.62
C VAL A 71 1.39 -15.76 2.48
N PHE A 72 1.08 -16.81 1.73
CA PHE A 72 1.82 -17.27 0.56
C PHE A 72 0.84 -17.38 -0.60
N LEU A 73 1.08 -16.61 -1.66
CA LEU A 73 0.30 -16.62 -2.90
C LEU A 73 1.18 -17.15 -4.03
N TYR A 74 0.71 -18.15 -4.75
CA TYR A 74 1.44 -18.82 -5.83
C TYR A 74 0.45 -19.36 -6.87
N SER A 75 -0.43 -18.50 -7.37
CA SER A 75 -1.46 -18.84 -8.37
C SER A 75 -0.88 -19.21 -9.75
N GLY A 76 0.42 -19.00 -9.95
CA GLY A 76 1.07 -19.07 -11.25
C GLY A 76 1.00 -17.74 -12.03
N ALA A 77 0.12 -16.81 -11.63
CA ALA A 77 0.01 -15.48 -12.19
C ALA A 77 0.69 -14.46 -11.27
N ILE A 78 2.01 -14.31 -11.40
CA ILE A 78 2.79 -13.59 -10.38
C ILE A 78 2.40 -12.10 -10.20
N ARG A 79 2.00 -11.42 -11.27
CA ARG A 79 1.51 -10.04 -11.21
C ARG A 79 0.22 -9.95 -10.39
N PHE A 80 -0.66 -10.94 -10.56
CA PHE A 80 -1.90 -11.05 -9.80
C PHE A 80 -1.59 -11.30 -8.32
N ASP A 81 -0.68 -12.20 -8.01
CA ASP A 81 -0.26 -12.47 -6.62
C ASP A 81 0.37 -11.23 -5.95
N VAL A 82 1.21 -10.47 -6.67
CA VAL A 82 1.80 -9.22 -6.15
C VAL A 82 0.74 -8.16 -5.85
N GLY A 83 -0.21 -7.96 -6.76
CA GLY A 83 -1.31 -7.01 -6.57
C GLY A 83 -2.19 -7.39 -5.36
N ASN A 84 -2.51 -8.67 -5.21
CA ASN A 84 -3.30 -9.17 -4.09
C ASN A 84 -2.56 -9.10 -2.75
N ALA A 85 -1.25 -9.40 -2.71
CA ALA A 85 -0.46 -9.24 -1.47
C ALA A 85 -0.45 -7.79 -0.98
N LEU A 86 -0.28 -6.83 -1.91
CA LEU A 86 -0.36 -5.40 -1.61
C LEU A 86 -1.75 -4.98 -1.13
N LEU A 87 -2.82 -5.51 -1.74
CA LEU A 87 -4.20 -5.30 -1.27
C LEU A 87 -4.42 -5.87 0.13
N ILE A 88 -4.00 -7.11 0.41
CA ILE A 88 -4.11 -7.75 1.73
C ILE A 88 -3.40 -6.88 2.76
N ALA A 89 -2.15 -6.45 2.48
CA ALA A 89 -1.36 -5.62 3.38
C ALA A 89 -2.06 -4.31 3.78
N MET A 90 -2.78 -3.69 2.86
CA MET A 90 -3.55 -2.48 3.19
C MET A 90 -4.86 -2.79 3.91
N LYS A 91 -5.59 -3.83 3.49
CA LYS A 91 -6.85 -4.25 4.10
C LYS A 91 -6.68 -4.62 5.57
N ILE A 92 -5.64 -5.35 5.93
CA ILE A 92 -5.38 -5.72 7.33
C ILE A 92 -5.08 -4.50 8.21
N LYS A 93 -4.39 -3.48 7.68
CA LYS A 93 -4.14 -2.25 8.43
C LYS A 93 -5.44 -1.48 8.69
N LEU A 94 -6.30 -1.38 7.67
CA LEU A 94 -7.63 -0.75 7.81
C LEU A 94 -8.53 -1.53 8.77
N ALA A 95 -8.58 -2.85 8.61
CA ALA A 95 -9.40 -3.72 9.45
C ALA A 95 -8.97 -3.67 10.91
N TRP A 96 -7.66 -3.64 11.16
CA TRP A 96 -7.11 -3.53 12.50
C TRP A 96 -7.38 -2.16 13.11
N LEU A 97 -7.18 -1.07 12.36
CA LEU A 97 -7.55 0.28 12.81
C LEU A 97 -9.02 0.33 13.26
N ALA A 98 -9.90 -0.38 12.54
CA ALA A 98 -11.33 -0.42 12.83
C ALA A 98 -11.76 -1.55 13.78
N SER A 99 -10.83 -2.34 14.32
CA SER A 99 -11.15 -3.47 15.19
C SER A 99 -11.75 -3.00 16.52
N THR A 100 -12.48 -3.90 17.20
CA THR A 100 -13.11 -3.59 18.49
C THR A 100 -12.09 -3.17 19.54
N PHE A 101 -10.92 -3.82 19.56
CA PHE A 101 -9.84 -3.50 20.47
C PHE A 101 -9.30 -2.08 20.22
N ASN A 102 -8.94 -1.75 18.98
CA ASN A 102 -8.40 -0.42 18.68
C ASN A 102 -9.43 0.69 18.81
N GLU A 103 -10.71 0.42 18.55
CA GLU A 103 -11.78 1.38 18.79
C GLU A 103 -11.83 1.80 20.27
N ARG A 104 -11.72 0.84 21.21
CA ARG A 104 -11.62 1.11 22.64
C ARG A 104 -10.35 1.90 22.99
N ILE A 105 -9.19 1.47 22.49
CA ILE A 105 -7.90 2.14 22.77
C ILE A 105 -7.88 3.58 22.26
N LEU A 106 -8.48 3.83 21.09
CA LEU A 106 -8.57 5.15 20.51
C LEU A 106 -9.50 6.07 21.32
N GLN A 107 -10.62 5.56 21.83
CA GLN A 107 -11.52 6.30 22.74
C GLN A 107 -10.86 6.66 24.08
N GLU A 108 -9.89 5.87 24.53
CA GLU A 108 -9.06 6.15 25.70
C GLU A 108 -7.94 7.19 25.43
N GLY A 109 -7.83 7.71 24.20
CA GLY A 109 -6.79 8.66 23.79
C GLY A 109 -5.38 8.04 23.79
N ARG A 110 -5.29 6.72 23.63
CA ARG A 110 -4.02 5.97 23.62
C ARG A 110 -3.59 5.64 22.19
N LEU A 111 -2.30 5.34 22.05
CA LEU A 111 -1.70 4.94 20.77
C LEU A 111 -2.28 3.61 20.29
N VAL A 112 -2.73 3.61 19.04
CA VAL A 112 -3.18 2.44 18.27
C VAL A 112 -2.00 1.48 18.06
N SER A 113 -2.26 0.19 18.28
CA SER A 113 -1.24 -0.84 18.03
C SER A 113 -0.98 -0.96 16.53
N ARG A 114 0.29 -0.81 16.10
CA ARG A 114 0.65 -0.72 14.69
C ARG A 114 0.84 -2.10 14.08
N ILE A 115 0.58 -2.23 12.78
CA ILE A 115 0.91 -3.44 12.01
C ILE A 115 2.08 -3.16 11.08
N GLY A 116 3.12 -3.99 11.20
CA GLY A 116 4.26 -4.05 10.29
C GLY A 116 4.04 -5.15 9.24
N VAL A 117 4.37 -4.85 7.98
CA VAL A 117 4.22 -5.83 6.89
C VAL A 117 5.52 -5.91 6.09
N GLY A 118 5.94 -7.13 5.74
CA GLY A 118 7.03 -7.38 4.81
C GLY A 118 6.59 -8.27 3.66
N ILE A 119 6.88 -7.86 2.43
CA ILE A 119 6.49 -8.60 1.24
C ILE A 119 7.69 -8.88 0.34
N ASN A 120 7.88 -10.16 0.00
CA ASN A 120 8.93 -10.62 -0.89
C ASN A 120 8.39 -11.56 -1.96
N CYS A 121 9.15 -11.68 -3.04
CA CYS A 121 8.87 -12.51 -4.18
C CYS A 121 10.03 -13.47 -4.40
N GLY A 122 9.76 -14.76 -4.59
CA GLY A 122 10.85 -15.70 -4.86
C GLY A 122 10.44 -17.15 -5.04
N LYS A 123 11.40 -17.97 -5.46
CA LYS A 123 11.20 -19.41 -5.62
C LYS A 123 11.14 -20.09 -4.24
N VAL A 124 10.18 -21.00 -4.10
CA VAL A 124 9.98 -21.84 -2.92
C VAL A 124 9.68 -23.27 -3.34
N ILE A 125 9.90 -24.19 -2.43
CA ILE A 125 9.52 -25.59 -2.55
C ILE A 125 8.19 -25.77 -1.82
N LYS A 126 7.20 -26.30 -2.52
CA LYS A 126 5.91 -26.72 -2.00
C LYS A 126 5.90 -28.25 -1.93
N ASP A 127 5.69 -28.82 -0.75
CA ASP A 127 5.74 -30.28 -0.57
C ASP A 127 4.88 -30.78 0.59
N VAL A 128 4.22 -31.91 0.40
CA VAL A 128 3.49 -32.64 1.46
C VAL A 128 4.47 -33.62 2.08
N ARG A 129 4.86 -33.38 3.33
CA ARG A 129 5.88 -34.18 4.03
C ARG A 129 5.23 -35.28 4.84
N GLU A 130 5.70 -36.52 4.68
CA GLU A 130 5.12 -37.70 5.34
C GLU A 130 4.99 -37.56 6.87
N TRP A 131 5.99 -36.95 7.53
CA TRP A 131 5.97 -36.76 8.97
C TRP A 131 4.98 -35.68 9.43
N ARG A 132 4.67 -34.68 8.58
CA ARG A 132 3.62 -33.67 8.87
C ARG A 132 2.23 -34.28 8.75
N VAL A 133 2.03 -35.16 7.77
CA VAL A 133 0.78 -35.94 7.64
C VAL A 133 0.51 -36.77 8.90
N LYS A 134 1.55 -37.39 9.47
CA LYS A 134 1.44 -38.12 10.76
C LYS A 134 1.05 -37.22 11.94
N MET A 135 1.21 -35.90 11.82
CA MET A 135 0.80 -34.90 12.81
C MET A 135 -0.59 -34.29 12.49
N GLY A 136 -1.31 -34.80 11.49
CA GLY A 136 -2.60 -34.26 11.05
C GLY A 136 -2.49 -33.08 10.09
N GLU A 137 -1.29 -32.73 9.63
CA GLU A 137 -1.06 -31.64 8.69
C GLU A 137 -0.91 -32.19 7.26
N GLU A 138 -2.06 -32.41 6.62
CA GLU A 138 -2.15 -32.99 5.27
C GLU A 138 -1.85 -31.98 4.15
N GLN A 139 -1.81 -30.70 4.49
CA GLN A 139 -1.57 -29.61 3.56
C GLN A 139 -0.08 -29.50 3.16
N PRO A 140 0.23 -29.08 1.92
CA PRO A 140 1.60 -28.80 1.51
C PRO A 140 2.28 -27.75 2.40
N ASN A 141 3.50 -28.05 2.84
CA ASN A 141 4.39 -27.07 3.46
C ASN A 141 5.15 -26.28 2.39
N ILE A 142 5.52 -25.04 2.71
CA ILE A 142 6.32 -24.17 1.86
C ILE A 142 7.64 -23.87 2.55
N GLU A 143 8.74 -24.11 1.85
CA GLU A 143 10.09 -23.84 2.35
C GLU A 143 10.93 -23.13 1.30
N GLY A 144 11.80 -22.21 1.73
CA GLY A 144 12.76 -21.59 0.83
C GLY A 144 13.40 -20.34 1.37
N TYR A 145 14.53 -19.96 0.77
CA TYR A 145 15.27 -18.75 1.11
C TYR A 145 14.42 -17.47 0.99
N ALA A 146 13.48 -17.45 0.04
CA ALA A 146 12.57 -16.32 -0.16
C ALA A 146 11.70 -16.00 1.08
N ILE A 147 11.40 -16.99 1.91
CA ILE A 147 10.65 -16.83 3.16
C ILE A 147 11.48 -16.08 4.19
N ASN A 148 12.77 -16.44 4.33
CA ASN A 148 13.70 -15.76 5.22
C ASN A 148 13.89 -14.31 4.81
N VAL A 149 14.00 -14.03 3.50
CA VAL A 149 14.03 -12.65 2.99
C VAL A 149 12.76 -11.91 3.35
N ALA A 150 11.57 -12.50 3.14
CA ALA A 150 10.29 -11.88 3.49
C ALA A 150 10.22 -11.49 4.99
N LYS A 151 10.61 -12.41 5.89
CA LYS A 151 10.64 -12.14 7.33
C LYS A 151 11.61 -11.01 7.69
N ARG A 152 12.74 -10.89 7.00
CA ARG A 152 13.68 -9.79 7.23
C ARG A 152 13.18 -8.45 6.69
N VAL A 153 12.53 -8.48 5.53
CA VAL A 153 11.86 -7.29 4.98
C VAL A 153 10.76 -6.82 5.94
N GLU A 154 9.99 -7.72 6.54
CA GLU A 154 9.01 -7.39 7.59
C GLU A 154 9.68 -6.68 8.75
N SER A 155 10.82 -7.16 9.24
CA SER A 155 11.46 -6.56 10.41
C SER A 155 11.91 -5.11 10.16
N ALA A 156 12.13 -4.71 8.90
CA ALA A 156 12.42 -3.34 8.52
C ALA A 156 11.20 -2.40 8.60
N SER A 157 9.97 -2.93 8.72
CA SER A 157 8.74 -2.15 8.88
C SER A 157 8.73 -1.33 10.17
N ARG A 158 9.48 -1.78 11.18
CA ARG A 158 9.65 -1.09 12.46
C ARG A 158 10.29 0.28 12.33
N GLU A 159 11.10 0.46 11.28
CA GLU A 159 11.73 1.72 10.91
C GLU A 159 10.98 2.44 9.77
N GLY A 160 9.79 1.94 9.37
CA GLY A 160 8.93 2.58 8.39
C GLY A 160 8.23 3.79 8.99
N SER A 161 8.02 4.83 8.17
CA SER A 161 7.42 6.10 8.61
C SER A 161 6.24 6.56 7.75
N ILE A 162 5.78 5.73 6.81
CA ILE A 162 4.68 6.05 5.90
C ILE A 162 3.55 5.04 6.10
N TYR A 163 3.67 3.84 5.53
CA TYR A 163 2.69 2.76 5.63
C TYR A 163 3.18 1.62 6.53
N GLN A 164 4.48 1.53 6.80
CA GLN A 164 5.12 0.37 7.44
C GLN A 164 4.87 -0.94 6.67
N ILE A 165 4.62 -0.83 5.36
CA ILE A 165 4.56 -1.95 4.43
C ILE A 165 5.87 -1.91 3.64
N MET A 166 6.76 -2.84 3.95
CA MET A 166 8.08 -2.97 3.35
C MET A 166 8.06 -4.01 2.25
N VAL A 167 8.75 -3.74 1.16
CA VAL A 167 8.88 -4.65 0.04
C VAL A 167 10.34 -4.86 -0.36
N SER A 168 10.66 -6.08 -0.74
CA SER A 168 11.96 -6.42 -1.34
C SER A 168 12.15 -5.77 -2.72
N ASP A 169 13.40 -5.67 -3.16
CA ASP A 169 13.76 -5.37 -4.55
C ASP A 169 13.06 -6.30 -5.57
N SER A 170 12.92 -7.60 -5.26
CA SER A 170 12.24 -8.53 -6.17
C SER A 170 10.77 -8.18 -6.39
N LEU A 171 10.07 -7.69 -5.37
CA LEU A 171 8.69 -7.26 -5.51
C LEU A 171 8.62 -5.88 -6.17
N TYR A 172 9.48 -4.96 -5.75
CA TYR A 172 9.57 -3.60 -6.33
C TYR A 172 9.72 -3.67 -7.86
N ARG A 173 10.64 -4.49 -8.37
CA ARG A 173 10.83 -4.67 -9.82
C ARG A 173 9.56 -5.20 -10.51
N ARG A 174 8.88 -6.19 -9.91
CA ARG A 174 7.63 -6.76 -10.44
C ARG A 174 6.49 -5.75 -10.49
N CYS A 175 6.46 -4.77 -9.59
CA CYS A 175 5.49 -3.67 -9.67
C CYS A 175 5.76 -2.74 -10.85
N HIS A 176 6.99 -2.68 -11.38
CA HIS A 176 7.41 -1.79 -12.47
C HIS A 176 7.67 -2.52 -13.80
N GLU A 177 7.35 -3.81 -13.89
CA GLU A 177 7.32 -4.55 -15.15
C GLU A 177 6.18 -4.03 -16.07
N SER A 178 6.10 -4.51 -17.31
CA SER A 178 5.06 -4.12 -18.27
C SER A 178 3.65 -4.22 -17.65
N ASN A 179 2.82 -3.19 -17.82
CA ASN A 179 1.55 -2.98 -17.10
C ASN A 179 1.73 -2.83 -15.58
N ALA A 180 2.51 -1.80 -15.21
CA ALA A 180 2.87 -1.47 -13.84
C ALA A 180 1.67 -1.49 -12.88
N ILE A 181 1.91 -1.98 -11.67
CA ILE A 181 0.96 -1.92 -10.57
C ILE A 181 1.03 -0.49 -10.03
N ASN A 182 -0.13 0.17 -9.89
CA ASN A 182 -0.26 1.57 -9.50
C ASN A 182 0.03 1.79 -8.00
N VAL A 183 1.28 1.56 -7.59
CA VAL A 183 1.78 1.74 -6.23
C VAL A 183 3.07 2.56 -6.27
N ALA A 184 3.18 3.52 -5.36
CA ALA A 184 4.38 4.33 -5.20
C ALA A 184 5.22 3.80 -4.04
N PHE A 185 6.54 4.01 -4.13
CA PHE A 185 7.49 3.56 -3.12
C PHE A 185 8.42 4.69 -2.70
N SER A 186 8.99 4.56 -1.49
CA SER A 186 10.06 5.41 -0.99
C SER A 186 11.34 5.24 -1.82
N GLN A 187 12.37 6.04 -1.49
CA GLN A 187 13.73 5.73 -1.90
C GLN A 187 14.18 4.39 -1.25
N PRO A 188 15.04 3.61 -1.94
CA PRO A 188 15.52 2.34 -1.41
C PRO A 188 16.38 2.53 -0.15
N ARG A 189 16.23 1.61 0.80
CA ARG A 189 17.14 1.43 1.93
C ARG A 189 17.95 0.15 1.71
N SER A 190 19.26 0.24 1.87
CA SER A 190 20.15 -0.92 1.76
C SER A 190 20.43 -1.48 3.15
N LEU A 191 19.87 -2.65 3.46
CA LEU A 191 19.93 -3.24 4.80
C LEU A 191 20.80 -4.50 4.81
N VAL A 192 21.59 -4.65 5.89
CA VAL A 192 22.33 -5.89 6.20
C VAL A 192 21.54 -6.63 7.27
N PHE A 193 20.98 -7.77 6.90
CA PHE A 193 20.23 -8.59 7.85
C PHE A 193 21.11 -9.68 8.45
N LYS A 194 20.95 -9.92 9.76
CA LYS A 194 21.64 -11.01 10.45
C LYS A 194 21.32 -12.35 9.78
N GLY A 195 22.37 -13.08 9.38
CA GLY A 195 22.28 -14.36 8.68
C GLY A 195 22.23 -14.27 7.15
N LEU A 196 22.24 -13.07 6.57
CA LEU A 196 22.33 -12.84 5.14
C LEU A 196 23.67 -12.17 4.81
N SER A 197 24.44 -12.75 3.89
CA SER A 197 25.75 -12.23 3.48
C SER A 197 25.65 -11.03 2.53
N GLN A 198 24.46 -10.76 1.97
CA GLN A 198 24.23 -9.72 0.98
C GLN A 198 23.35 -8.61 1.55
N LYS A 199 23.65 -7.38 1.14
CA LYS A 199 22.77 -6.23 1.35
C LYS A 199 21.50 -6.42 0.53
N ILE A 200 20.35 -6.21 1.15
CA ILE A 200 19.05 -6.27 0.48
C ILE A 200 18.51 -4.86 0.37
N LEU A 201 18.11 -4.47 -0.84
CA LEU A 201 17.37 -3.24 -1.05
C LEU A 201 15.91 -3.48 -0.64
N VAL A 202 15.42 -2.62 0.24
CA VAL A 202 14.04 -2.61 0.69
C VAL A 202 13.42 -1.24 0.43
N TYR A 203 12.13 -1.24 0.14
CA TYR A 203 11.36 -0.06 -0.19
C TYR A 203 10.13 -0.03 0.72
N GLU A 204 9.74 1.15 1.17
CA GLU A 204 8.45 1.32 1.86
C GLU A 204 7.39 1.72 0.84
N VAL A 205 6.19 1.14 0.93
CA VAL A 205 5.03 1.65 0.17
C VAL A 205 4.75 3.08 0.63
N SER A 206 4.60 3.99 -0.33
CA SER A 206 4.37 5.41 -0.04
C SER A 206 3.00 5.91 -0.50
N SER A 207 2.35 5.22 -1.44
CA SER A 207 0.95 5.49 -1.82
C SER A 207 0.36 4.35 -2.62
N PHE A 208 -0.90 4.01 -2.36
CA PHE A 208 -1.72 3.20 -3.27
C PHE A 208 -2.49 4.13 -4.22
N ILE A 209 -2.46 3.85 -5.52
CA ILE A 209 -3.12 4.67 -6.55
C ILE A 209 -4.17 3.81 -7.26
N ASN A 210 -5.44 4.21 -7.22
CA ASN A 210 -6.55 3.50 -7.87
C ASN A 210 -6.72 2.03 -7.42
N PHE A 211 -6.36 1.71 -6.17
CA PHE A 211 -6.70 0.42 -5.60
C PHE A 211 -8.15 0.47 -5.09
N GLU A 212 -8.98 -0.50 -5.49
CA GLU A 212 -10.33 -0.72 -4.96
C GLU A 212 -10.25 -1.34 -3.55
N ILE A 213 -9.57 -0.67 -2.61
CA ILE A 213 -9.26 -1.23 -1.28
C ILE A 213 -10.55 -1.35 -0.46
N LEU A 214 -11.22 -0.21 -0.26
CA LEU A 214 -12.40 -0.11 0.60
C LEU A 214 -13.57 -0.92 0.05
N SER A 215 -13.84 -0.83 -1.25
CA SER A 215 -14.94 -1.56 -1.90
C SER A 215 -14.76 -3.08 -1.90
N SER A 216 -13.53 -3.57 -1.72
CA SER A 216 -13.23 -5.01 -1.65
C SER A 216 -12.98 -5.52 -0.22
N MET A 217 -13.20 -4.69 0.81
CA MET A 217 -13.24 -5.14 2.20
C MET A 217 -14.48 -6.00 2.47
N PRO A 218 -14.48 -6.87 3.49
CA PRO A 218 -15.72 -7.49 3.98
C PRO A 218 -16.75 -6.42 4.33
N VAL A 219 -18.03 -6.66 4.01
CA VAL A 219 -19.11 -5.68 4.24
C VAL A 219 -19.20 -5.27 5.72
N SER A 220 -19.07 -6.23 6.62
CA SER A 220 -18.98 -6.07 8.08
C SER A 220 -17.90 -5.07 8.54
N MET A 221 -16.86 -4.86 7.73
CA MET A 221 -15.72 -3.99 8.03
C MET A 221 -15.71 -2.71 7.20
N GLN A 222 -16.69 -2.50 6.32
CA GLN A 222 -16.83 -1.25 5.56
C GLN A 222 -17.59 -0.19 6.36
N ASP A 223 -18.59 -0.62 7.13
CA ASP A 223 -19.45 0.27 7.90
C ASP A 223 -18.65 1.04 8.95
N GLY A 224 -18.75 2.37 8.94
CA GLY A 224 -18.06 3.24 9.89
C GLY A 224 -16.56 3.39 9.65
N LEU A 225 -15.97 2.73 8.65
CA LEU A 225 -14.51 2.73 8.44
C LEU A 225 -13.99 4.12 8.11
N ILE A 226 -14.73 4.90 7.30
CA ILE A 226 -14.32 6.26 6.94
C ILE A 226 -14.37 7.17 8.16
N GLU A 227 -15.45 7.12 8.92
CA GLU A 227 -15.64 7.89 10.16
C GLU A 227 -14.56 7.55 11.19
N LYS A 228 -14.16 6.27 11.29
CA LYS A 228 -13.05 5.84 12.14
C LYS A 228 -11.70 6.39 11.66
N MET A 229 -11.44 6.42 10.36
CA MET A 229 -10.23 7.05 9.82
C MET A 229 -10.24 8.57 10.04
N GLU A 230 -11.37 9.24 9.81
CA GLU A 230 -11.56 10.68 10.05
C GLU A 230 -11.35 11.00 11.54
N TYR A 231 -11.88 10.19 12.45
CA TYR A 231 -11.61 10.34 13.87
C TYR A 231 -10.14 10.09 14.19
N ALA A 232 -9.53 9.03 13.64
CA ALA A 232 -8.13 8.71 13.89
C ALA A 232 -7.22 9.89 13.54
N VAL A 233 -7.40 10.58 12.40
CA VAL A 233 -6.56 11.73 12.02
C VAL A 233 -6.68 12.95 12.91
N THR A 234 -7.68 13.01 13.80
CA THR A 234 -7.79 14.05 14.82
C THR A 234 -6.96 13.75 16.09
N GLN A 235 -6.46 12.52 16.23
CA GLN A 235 -5.73 12.08 17.41
C GLN A 235 -4.23 12.38 17.31
N PRO A 236 -3.54 12.59 18.44
CA PRO A 236 -2.08 12.68 18.48
C PRO A 236 -1.42 11.42 17.89
N ASP A 237 -0.23 11.57 17.32
CA ASP A 237 0.61 10.47 16.80
C ASP A 237 -0.05 9.56 15.75
N THR A 238 -1.07 10.06 15.06
CA THR A 238 -1.74 9.41 13.93
C THR A 238 -0.73 8.90 12.90
N GLU A 239 -0.96 7.69 12.38
CA GLU A 239 -0.13 7.15 11.30
C GLU A 239 -0.34 7.90 9.96
N PRO A 240 0.74 8.37 9.29
CA PRO A 240 0.67 9.12 8.04
C PRO A 240 -0.17 8.51 6.92
N TRP A 241 -0.20 7.17 6.82
CA TRP A 241 -0.95 6.49 5.79
C TRP A 241 -2.47 6.71 5.89
N ILE A 242 -3.02 7.02 7.07
CA ILE A 242 -4.46 7.24 7.24
C ILE A 242 -4.89 8.49 6.47
N PHE A 243 -4.14 9.59 6.61
CA PHE A 243 -4.32 10.81 5.82
C PHE A 243 -4.24 10.52 4.31
N ILE A 244 -3.19 9.83 3.86
CA ILE A 244 -3.00 9.51 2.43
C ILE A 244 -4.19 8.68 1.92
N THR A 245 -4.68 7.74 2.71
CA THR A 245 -5.77 6.84 2.34
C THR A 245 -7.11 7.57 2.28
N LEU A 246 -7.44 8.42 3.27
CA LEU A 246 -8.61 9.29 3.24
C LEU A 246 -8.59 10.21 2.02
N LEU A 247 -7.47 10.88 1.77
CA LEU A 247 -7.32 11.77 0.62
C LEU A 247 -7.52 11.03 -0.71
N ARG A 248 -6.97 9.82 -0.85
CA ARG A 248 -7.19 8.97 -2.04
C ARG A 248 -8.65 8.53 -2.18
N HIS A 249 -9.32 8.24 -1.07
CA HIS A 249 -10.75 7.94 -1.05
C HIS A 249 -11.56 9.13 -1.58
N TYR A 250 -11.30 10.35 -1.11
CA TYR A 250 -11.98 11.54 -1.60
C TYR A 250 -11.67 11.86 -3.07
N VAL A 251 -10.43 11.63 -3.55
CA VAL A 251 -10.12 11.68 -4.99
C VAL A 251 -11.06 10.77 -5.79
N SER A 252 -11.24 9.53 -5.32
CA SER A 252 -12.14 8.56 -5.97
C SER A 252 -13.60 9.02 -5.97
N LEU A 253 -14.09 9.58 -4.86
CA LEU A 253 -15.45 10.10 -4.76
C LEU A 253 -15.69 11.25 -5.75
N ILE A 254 -14.83 12.27 -5.74
CA ILE A 254 -14.93 13.42 -6.65
C ILE A 254 -14.82 12.97 -8.11
N ALA A 255 -13.89 12.06 -8.44
CA ALA A 255 -13.76 11.51 -9.79
C ALA A 255 -15.01 10.76 -10.25
N SER A 256 -15.74 10.13 -9.33
CA SER A 256 -17.00 9.43 -9.61
C SER A 256 -18.24 10.34 -9.67
N GLY A 257 -18.07 11.65 -9.44
CA GLY A 257 -19.18 12.62 -9.36
C GLY A 257 -20.01 12.49 -8.09
N ARG A 258 -19.55 11.72 -7.11
CA ARG A 258 -20.19 11.55 -5.80
C ARG A 258 -19.53 12.57 -4.84
N HIS A 259 -20.31 13.54 -4.36
CA HIS A 259 -19.94 14.54 -3.34
C HIS A 259 -19.10 15.74 -3.80
N GLU A 260 -19.77 16.78 -4.32
CA GLU A 260 -19.18 18.09 -4.68
C GLU A 260 -18.85 18.98 -3.47
N TYR A 261 -19.39 18.68 -2.28
CA TYR A 261 -19.25 19.50 -1.07
C TYR A 261 -18.04 19.14 -0.18
N LEU A 262 -17.20 18.18 -0.59
CA LEU A 262 -16.04 17.72 0.19
C LEU A 262 -14.76 18.55 -0.05
N GLU A 263 -14.77 19.45 -1.01
CA GLU A 263 -13.58 20.18 -1.46
C GLU A 263 -12.87 20.94 -0.33
N THR A 264 -13.60 21.68 0.51
CA THR A 264 -13.03 22.41 1.65
C THR A 264 -12.40 21.45 2.66
N HIS A 265 -13.12 20.39 3.02
CA HIS A 265 -12.67 19.39 3.98
C HIS A 265 -11.39 18.68 3.52
N VAL A 266 -11.34 18.32 2.24
CA VAL A 266 -10.17 17.70 1.60
C VAL A 266 -8.92 18.59 1.70
N ILE A 267 -9.07 19.90 1.47
CA ILE A 267 -7.95 20.85 1.55
C ILE A 267 -7.46 20.99 2.99
N GLU A 268 -8.37 21.05 3.96
CA GLU A 268 -8.02 21.08 5.38
C GLU A 268 -7.26 19.82 5.80
N LEU A 269 -7.78 18.64 5.43
CA LEU A 269 -7.14 17.35 5.70
C LEU A 269 -5.74 17.27 5.05
N ALA A 270 -5.61 17.74 3.80
CA ALA A 270 -4.32 17.76 3.12
C ALA A 270 -3.32 18.73 3.77
N LYS A 271 -3.77 19.87 4.31
CA LYS A 271 -2.92 20.80 5.07
C LYS A 271 -2.43 20.17 6.37
N GLN A 272 -3.32 19.54 7.13
CA GLN A 272 -2.95 18.78 8.34
C GLN A 272 -1.92 17.69 8.01
N ALA A 273 -2.15 16.95 6.92
CA ALA A 273 -1.21 15.96 6.42
C ALA A 273 0.17 16.56 6.10
N LEU A 274 0.24 17.75 5.51
CA LEU A 274 1.52 18.43 5.24
C LEU A 274 2.26 18.88 6.51
N GLU A 275 1.59 19.02 7.65
CA GLU A 275 2.22 19.39 8.91
C GLU A 275 2.87 18.18 9.59
N VAL A 276 2.26 16.99 9.48
CA VAL A 276 2.69 15.78 10.21
C VAL A 276 3.46 14.77 9.34
N ILE A 277 3.25 14.76 8.02
CA ILE A 277 3.84 13.74 7.13
C ILE A 277 5.16 14.23 6.55
N ASN A 278 6.21 13.41 6.70
CA ASN A 278 7.51 13.67 6.08
C ASN A 278 7.49 13.45 4.56
N TYR A 279 6.74 12.45 4.08
CA TYR A 279 6.60 12.15 2.65
C TYR A 279 5.55 13.03 1.95
N LYS A 280 5.85 14.33 1.81
CA LYS A 280 4.89 15.34 1.31
C LYS A 280 4.60 15.27 -0.20
N SER A 281 5.46 14.60 -0.98
CA SER A 281 5.32 14.55 -2.45
C SER A 281 3.95 14.01 -2.89
N VAL A 282 3.43 13.00 -2.19
CA VAL A 282 2.11 12.41 -2.46
C VAL A 282 0.99 13.38 -2.14
N ILE A 283 1.09 14.12 -1.03
CA ILE A 283 0.08 15.10 -0.62
C ILE A 283 0.02 16.26 -1.61
N TYR A 284 1.17 16.77 -2.07
CA TYR A 284 1.22 17.79 -3.12
C TYR A 284 0.63 17.29 -4.44
N ASN A 285 0.93 16.05 -4.84
CA ASN A 285 0.33 15.47 -6.05
C ASN A 285 -1.21 15.38 -5.96
N ILE A 286 -1.72 14.99 -4.80
CA ILE A 286 -3.16 14.93 -4.52
C ILE A 286 -3.78 16.34 -4.55
N LEU A 287 -3.17 17.33 -3.88
CA LEU A 287 -3.61 18.73 -3.91
C LEU A 287 -3.66 19.28 -5.34
N GLY A 288 -2.61 19.05 -6.13
CA GLY A 288 -2.58 19.43 -7.54
C GLY A 288 -3.73 18.82 -8.33
N TRP A 289 -4.07 17.54 -8.07
CA TRP A 289 -5.21 16.88 -8.68
C TRP A 289 -6.54 17.56 -8.31
N PHE A 290 -6.76 17.89 -7.03
CA PHE A 290 -7.97 18.58 -6.59
C PHE A 290 -8.11 19.98 -7.22
N HIS A 291 -7.02 20.71 -7.44
CA HIS A 291 -7.06 22.00 -8.13
C HIS A 291 -7.27 21.89 -9.65
N ILE A 292 -7.12 20.71 -10.27
CA ILE A 292 -7.54 20.46 -11.65
C ILE A 292 -9.04 20.10 -11.72
N HIS A 293 -9.49 19.22 -10.82
CA HIS A 293 -10.75 18.48 -10.96
C HIS A 293 -11.87 18.95 -10.03
N GLY A 294 -11.56 19.65 -8.94
CA GLY A 294 -12.55 20.28 -8.08
C GLY A 294 -13.31 21.37 -8.83
N LYS A 295 -14.60 21.55 -8.52
CA LYS A 295 -15.47 22.57 -9.11
C LYS A 295 -15.19 23.96 -8.54
N SER A 296 -15.13 24.07 -7.22
CA SER A 296 -14.91 25.36 -6.54
C SER A 296 -13.41 25.67 -6.37
N LEU A 297 -12.57 24.63 -6.29
CA LEU A 297 -11.11 24.76 -6.14
C LEU A 297 -10.35 24.95 -7.45
N ARG A 298 -11.01 24.88 -8.61
CA ARG A 298 -10.34 24.81 -9.90
C ARG A 298 -9.43 26.01 -10.14
N ASN A 299 -8.13 25.77 -10.13
CA ASN A 299 -7.13 26.80 -10.42
C ASN A 299 -5.88 26.13 -10.99
N LEU A 300 -5.62 26.36 -12.28
CA LEU A 300 -4.53 25.69 -13.00
C LEU A 300 -3.14 26.18 -12.54
N ASP A 301 -3.00 27.44 -12.14
CA ASP A 301 -1.74 27.98 -11.62
C ASP A 301 -1.38 27.34 -10.27
N ILE A 302 -2.36 27.23 -9.37
CA ILE A 302 -2.17 26.56 -8.07
C ILE A 302 -1.90 25.06 -8.28
N ALA A 303 -2.63 24.42 -9.20
CA ALA A 303 -2.39 23.02 -9.53
C ALA A 303 -0.95 22.80 -10.01
N LEU A 304 -0.47 23.64 -10.93
CA LEU A 304 0.89 23.59 -11.46
C LEU A 304 1.93 23.75 -10.34
N HIS A 305 1.72 24.72 -9.45
CA HIS A 305 2.58 24.93 -8.28
C HIS A 305 2.71 23.66 -7.42
N TYR A 306 1.59 23.00 -7.10
CA TYR A 306 1.62 21.77 -6.32
C TYR A 306 2.28 20.60 -7.06
N PHE A 307 2.10 20.46 -8.37
CA PHE A 307 2.83 19.45 -9.13
C PHE A 307 4.33 19.72 -9.15
N ASP A 308 4.76 20.97 -9.29
CA ASP A 308 6.17 21.34 -9.22
C ASP A 308 6.75 21.05 -7.81
N GLN A 309 5.99 21.32 -6.73
CA GLN A 309 6.39 20.92 -5.38
C GLN A 309 6.49 19.40 -5.22
N SER A 310 5.54 18.64 -5.78
CA SER A 310 5.59 17.17 -5.77
C SER A 310 6.84 16.65 -6.49
N LEU A 311 7.14 17.19 -7.67
CA LEU A 311 8.27 16.78 -8.52
C LEU A 311 9.63 17.19 -7.95
N SER A 312 9.70 18.28 -7.18
CA SER A 312 10.94 18.65 -6.49
C SER A 312 11.31 17.67 -5.37
N LEU A 313 10.31 17.05 -4.74
CA LEU A 313 10.50 16.02 -3.70
C LEU A 313 10.61 14.60 -4.28
N ASP A 314 9.85 14.30 -5.33
CA ASP A 314 9.88 13.02 -6.03
C ASP A 314 10.00 13.22 -7.56
N PRO A 315 11.23 13.32 -8.09
CA PRO A 315 11.50 13.51 -9.51
C PRO A 315 11.15 12.30 -10.41
N ARG A 316 10.52 11.26 -9.84
CA ARG A 316 10.09 10.05 -10.54
C ARG A 316 8.56 9.89 -10.55
N ASN A 317 7.81 10.83 -9.96
CA ASN A 317 6.36 10.78 -9.95
C ASN A 317 5.78 11.07 -11.36
N GLU A 318 5.62 10.00 -12.15
CA GLU A 318 5.11 10.03 -13.52
C GLU A 318 3.73 10.69 -13.61
N GLY A 319 2.84 10.44 -12.64
CA GLY A 319 1.53 11.08 -12.56
C GLY A 319 1.63 12.60 -12.47
N ALA A 320 2.52 13.12 -11.61
CA ALA A 320 2.75 14.55 -11.48
C ALA A 320 3.33 15.17 -12.76
N PHE A 321 4.27 14.50 -13.43
CA PHE A 321 4.79 14.96 -14.74
C PHE A 321 3.68 15.05 -15.78
N LEU A 322 2.83 14.02 -15.87
CA LEU A 322 1.74 13.98 -16.84
C LEU A 322 0.72 15.09 -16.57
N HIS A 323 0.34 15.32 -15.32
CA HIS A 323 -0.56 16.41 -14.96
C HIS A 323 0.06 17.79 -15.24
N ARG A 324 1.34 17.99 -14.93
CA ARG A 324 2.09 19.21 -15.28
C ARG A 324 2.06 19.46 -16.79
N ALA A 325 2.39 18.46 -17.61
CA ALA A 325 2.36 18.58 -19.08
C ALA A 325 0.97 18.94 -19.61
N ARG A 326 -0.08 18.28 -19.09
CA ARG A 326 -1.49 18.58 -19.44
C ARG A 326 -1.91 19.99 -19.03
N ILE A 327 -1.46 20.49 -17.88
CA ILE A 327 -1.76 21.86 -17.44
C ILE A 327 -1.07 22.88 -18.36
N LEU A 328 0.22 22.69 -18.66
CA LEU A 328 0.97 23.58 -19.55
C LEU A 328 0.31 23.68 -20.94
N GLU A 329 -0.16 22.55 -21.47
CA GLU A 329 -0.92 22.50 -22.72
C GLU A 329 -2.24 23.29 -22.60
N LYS A 330 -3.02 23.09 -21.52
CA LYS A 330 -4.28 23.83 -21.27
C LYS A 330 -4.07 25.34 -21.11
N MET A 331 -2.90 25.76 -20.62
CA MET A 331 -2.52 27.17 -20.49
C MET A 331 -1.97 27.77 -21.80
N GLY A 332 -1.90 27.01 -22.90
CA GLY A 332 -1.36 27.47 -24.18
C GLY A 332 0.17 27.56 -24.23
N LYS A 333 0.89 27.05 -23.21
CA LYS A 333 2.36 27.04 -23.16
C LYS A 333 2.89 25.82 -23.93
N THR A 334 2.63 25.78 -25.24
CA THR A 334 2.86 24.63 -26.12
C THR A 334 4.29 24.10 -26.09
N ASP A 335 5.30 24.98 -26.14
CA ASP A 335 6.71 24.57 -26.14
C ASP A 335 7.11 23.90 -24.81
N GLN A 336 6.63 24.45 -23.68
CA GLN A 336 6.87 23.88 -22.36
C GLN A 336 6.14 22.54 -22.19
N ALA A 337 4.91 22.42 -22.70
CA ALA A 337 4.16 21.17 -22.69
C ALA A 337 4.86 20.09 -23.50
N ARG A 338 5.34 20.42 -24.71
CA ARG A 338 6.14 19.52 -25.55
C ARG A 338 7.37 19.01 -24.80
N HIS A 339 8.14 19.91 -24.19
CA HIS A 339 9.30 19.52 -23.41
C HIS A 339 8.94 18.59 -22.24
N ALA A 340 7.85 18.88 -21.52
CA ALA A 340 7.38 18.03 -20.44
C ALA A 340 6.96 16.63 -20.92
N TYR A 341 6.34 16.50 -22.10
CA TYR A 341 6.04 15.17 -22.68
C TYR A 341 7.31 14.43 -23.15
N GLU A 342 8.33 15.13 -23.63
CA GLU A 342 9.64 14.54 -23.96
C GLU A 342 10.34 14.01 -22.70
N GLU A 343 10.27 14.73 -21.59
CA GLU A 343 10.77 14.30 -20.28
C GLU A 343 10.09 13.01 -19.77
N ILE A 344 8.78 12.84 -20.04
CA ILE A 344 8.05 11.61 -19.71
C ILE A 344 8.61 10.43 -20.51
N LEU A 345 8.79 10.59 -21.83
CA LEU A 345 9.33 9.52 -22.68
C LEU A 345 10.79 9.17 -22.40
N CYS A 346 11.56 10.09 -21.84
CA CYS A 346 12.92 9.81 -21.37
C CYS A 346 12.93 8.81 -20.20
N ARG A 347 11.89 8.81 -19.37
CA ARG A 347 11.74 7.92 -18.20
C ARG A 347 10.95 6.67 -18.52
N ASN A 348 9.86 6.81 -19.26
CA ASN A 348 8.98 5.75 -19.71
C ASN A 348 8.79 5.86 -21.23
N HIS A 349 9.64 5.16 -21.97
CA HIS A 349 9.65 5.19 -23.44
C HIS A 349 8.29 4.82 -24.06
N ASP A 350 7.53 3.97 -23.38
CA ASP A 350 6.28 3.41 -23.86
C ASP A 350 5.04 4.15 -23.32
N HIS A 351 5.18 5.34 -22.73
CA HIS A 351 4.04 6.08 -22.20
C HIS A 351 3.05 6.48 -23.33
N PRO A 352 1.84 5.88 -23.40
CA PRO A 352 0.98 6.01 -24.58
C PRO A 352 0.51 7.44 -24.87
N GLU A 353 0.16 8.19 -23.82
CA GLU A 353 -0.30 9.56 -23.98
C GLU A 353 0.79 10.52 -24.43
N ALA A 354 2.00 10.43 -23.85
CA ALA A 354 3.11 11.28 -24.21
C ALA A 354 3.53 11.04 -25.68
N GLN A 355 3.58 9.78 -26.13
CA GLN A 355 3.80 9.44 -27.55
C GLN A 355 2.75 10.09 -28.46
N ARG A 356 1.46 9.92 -28.13
CA ARG A 356 0.34 10.49 -28.91
C ARG A 356 0.41 12.02 -28.97
N LYS A 357 0.77 12.68 -27.87
CA LYS A 357 0.86 14.15 -27.78
C LYS A 357 2.03 14.70 -28.59
N LEU A 358 3.22 14.10 -28.49
CA LEU A 358 4.38 14.53 -29.28
C LEU A 358 4.20 14.26 -30.77
N ALA A 359 3.55 13.17 -31.16
CA ALA A 359 3.20 12.92 -32.57
C ALA A 359 2.30 14.04 -33.13
N LYS A 360 1.32 14.51 -32.36
CA LYS A 360 0.47 15.64 -32.75
C LYS A 360 1.25 16.95 -32.89
N TYR A 361 2.17 17.26 -31.97
CA TYR A 361 2.99 18.46 -32.09
C TYR A 361 3.92 18.42 -33.30
N ARG A 362 4.43 17.23 -33.69
CA ARG A 362 5.26 17.07 -34.90
C ARG A 362 4.45 17.20 -36.19
N ALA A 363 3.19 16.76 -36.19
CA ALA A 363 2.32 16.83 -37.37
C ALA A 363 1.69 18.22 -37.61
N GLY A 364 1.74 19.11 -36.61
CA GLY A 364 1.26 20.50 -36.71
C GLY A 364 2.37 21.53 -36.98
N GLN A 365 3.62 21.09 -37.16
CA GLN A 365 4.74 21.87 -37.67
C GLN A 365 4.88 21.61 -39.17
#